data_AF-A0A2Z4IMN9-F1
#
_entry.id   AF-A0A2Z4IMN9-F1
#
_cell.length_a   1.000
_cell.length_b   1.000
_cell.length_c   1.000
_cell.angle_alpha   90.00
_cell.angle_beta   90.00
_cell.angle_gamma   90.00
#
_symmetry.space_group_name_H-M   'P 1'
#
loop_
_entity.id
_entity.type
_entity.pdbx_description
1 polymer ?
#
loop_
_entity_poly.entity_id
_entity_poly.type
_entity_poly.pdbx_seq_one_letter_code
_entity_poly.pdbx_strand_id
1 'polypeptide(L)' 'MRTTLDIPEKLIREAMELTGARTKSQLIREALEAQVQQIKRKRLLTFKGAIDLDSVRKRKDG' A
#
# COMPACT_ATOMS: atom_id res chain seq x y z
N MET A 1 13.30 -12.57 5.48
CA MET A 1 13.01 -13.48 6.63
C MET A 1 12.16 -14.64 6.12
N ARG A 2 12.37 -15.86 6.61
CA ARG A 2 11.49 -17.01 6.31
C ARG A 2 10.60 -17.27 7.51
N THR A 3 9.29 -17.32 7.28
CA THR A 3 8.27 -17.53 8.31
C THR A 3 7.31 -18.63 7.85
N THR A 4 6.66 -19.29 8.80
CA THR A 4 5.57 -20.23 8.54
C THR A 4 4.27 -19.53 8.88
N LEU A 5 3.33 -19.47 7.93
CA LEU A 5 2.02 -18.84 8.10
C LEU A 5 0.95 -19.87 7.75
N ASP A 6 -0.08 -19.97 8.59
CA ASP A 6 -1.26 -20.76 8.28
C ASP A 6 -2.28 -19.86 7.57
N ILE A 7 -2.57 -20.18 6.32
CA ILE A 7 -3.46 -19.39 5.44
C ILE A 7 -4.36 -20.36 4.68
N PRO A 8 -5.68 -20.10 4.61
CA PRO A 8 -6.58 -20.93 3.83
C PRO A 8 -6.13 -21.07 2.37
N GLU A 9 -5.93 -22.31 1.91
CA GLU A 9 -5.46 -22.60 0.55
C GLU A 9 -6.38 -22.02 -0.53
N LYS A 10 -7.71 -22.02 -0.28
CA LYS A 10 -8.69 -21.42 -1.19
C LYS A 10 -8.44 -19.93 -1.41
N LEU A 11 -8.12 -19.20 -0.34
CA LEU A 11 -7.83 -17.76 -0.40
C LEU A 11 -6.55 -17.49 -1.19
N ILE A 12 -5.50 -18.30 -0.98
CA ILE A 12 -4.25 -18.18 -1.75
C ILE A 12 -4.51 -18.40 -3.23
N ARG A 13 -5.29 -19.42 -3.60
CA ARG A 13 -5.60 -19.73 -5.01
C ARG A 13 -6.38 -18.60 -5.66
N GLU A 14 -7.47 -18.17 -5.04
CA GLU A 14 -8.29 -17.06 -5.55
C GLU A 14 -7.45 -15.79 -5.69
N ALA A 15 -6.62 -15.45 -4.69
CA ALA A 15 -5.76 -14.29 -4.76
C ALA A 15 -4.69 -14.41 -5.85
N MET A 16 -4.11 -15.59 -6.10
CA MET A 16 -3.16 -15.81 -7.20
C MET A 16 -3.85 -15.69 -8.57
N GLU A 17 -5.07 -16.20 -8.72
CA GLU A 17 -5.87 -16.07 -9.95
C GLU A 17 -6.21 -14.61 -10.25
N LEU A 18 -6.64 -13.86 -9.24
CA LEU A 18 -7.01 -12.44 -9.39
C LEU A 18 -5.82 -11.52 -9.62
N THR A 19 -4.68 -11.81 -9.01
CA THR A 19 -3.47 -10.95 -9.10
C THR A 19 -2.51 -11.37 -10.20
N GLY A 20 -2.60 -12.61 -10.69
CA GLY A 20 -1.62 -13.20 -11.61
C GLY A 20 -0.26 -13.52 -10.97
N ALA A 21 -0.17 -13.53 -9.64
CA ALA A 21 1.06 -13.86 -8.93
C ALA A 21 1.50 -15.30 -9.25
N ARG A 22 2.79 -15.49 -9.59
CA ARG A 22 3.31 -16.80 -10.02
C ARG A 22 3.67 -17.70 -8.84
N THR A 23 3.88 -17.13 -7.66
CA THR A 23 4.23 -17.87 -6.45
C THR A 23 3.52 -17.30 -5.22
N LYS A 24 3.32 -18.14 -4.20
CA LYS A 24 2.75 -17.72 -2.91
C LYS A 24 3.59 -16.61 -2.27
N SER A 25 4.91 -16.70 -2.33
CA SER A 25 5.81 -15.67 -1.79
C SER A 25 5.67 -14.33 -2.50
N GLN A 26 5.54 -14.34 -3.83
CA GLN A 26 5.30 -13.13 -4.61
C GLN A 26 3.97 -12.48 -4.20
N LEU A 27 2.90 -13.27 -4.14
CA LEU A 27 1.58 -12.81 -3.72
C LEU A 27 1.63 -12.11 -2.35
N ILE A 28 2.23 -12.76 -1.36
CA ILE A 28 2.30 -12.22 0.01
C ILE A 28 3.11 -10.93 0.06
N ARG A 29 4.23 -10.86 -0.67
CA ARG A 29 5.03 -9.63 -0.77
C ARG A 29 4.21 -8.47 -1.38
N GLU A 30 3.59 -8.71 -2.52
CA GLU A 30 2.82 -7.69 -3.25
C GLU A 30 1.60 -7.22 -2.44
N ALA A 31 0.91 -8.14 -1.77
CA ALA A 31 -0.21 -7.81 -0.89
C ALA A 31 0.21 -6.90 0.28
N LEU A 32 1.34 -7.20 0.93
CA LEU A 32 1.87 -6.38 2.02
C LEU A 32 2.33 -5.00 1.54
N GLU A 33 3.03 -4.94 0.41
CA GLU A 33 3.44 -3.66 -0.20
C GLU A 33 2.23 -2.80 -0.55
N ALA A 34 1.20 -3.39 -1.17
CA ALA A 34 -0.04 -2.70 -1.50
C ALA A 34 -0.76 -2.18 -0.25
N GLN A 35 -0.83 -2.98 0.82
CA GLN A 35 -1.45 -2.58 2.08
C GLN A 35 -0.72 -1.41 2.74
N VAL A 36 0.62 -1.46 2.80
CA VAL A 36 1.43 -0.35 3.33
C VAL A 36 1.22 0.92 2.51
N GLN A 37 1.22 0.83 1.17
CA GLN A 37 0.98 1.98 0.30
C GLN A 37 -0.44 2.54 0.44
N GLN A 38 -1.44 1.68 0.63
CA GLN A 38 -2.81 2.12 0.89
C GLN A 38 -2.90 2.91 2.20
N ILE A 39 -2.27 2.43 3.28
CA ILE A 39 -2.24 3.11 4.58
C ILE A 39 -1.52 4.45 4.47
N LYS A 40 -0.36 4.51 3.80
CA LYS A 40 0.36 5.76 3.56
C LYS A 40 -0.49 6.78 2.81
N ARG A 41 -1.18 6.36 1.74
CA ARG A 41 -2.11 7.24 1.00
C ARG A 41 -3.25 7.75 1.86
N LYS A 42 -3.88 6.88 2.67
CA LYS A 42 -4.93 7.29 3.63
C LYS A 42 -4.40 8.32 4.63
N ARG A 43 -3.18 8.13 5.14
CA ARG A 43 -2.53 9.10 6.05
C ARG A 43 -2.23 10.44 5.37
N LEU A 44 -1.85 10.44 4.10
CA LEU A 44 -1.68 11.69 3.34
C LEU A 44 -3.01 12.42 3.14
N LEU A 45 -4.10 11.70 2.91
CA LEU A 45 -5.44 12.29 2.79
C LEU A 45 -5.88 12.97 4.10
N THR A 46 -5.50 12.46 5.27
CA THR A 46 -5.76 13.16 6.55
C THR A 46 -5.03 14.49 6.69
N PHE A 47 -3.98 14.76 5.91
CA PHE A 47 -3.33 16.09 5.88
C PHE A 47 -4.00 17.05 4.89
N LYS A 48 -4.88 16.56 4.00
CA LYS A 48 -5.62 17.38 3.05
C LYS A 48 -6.64 18.22 3.82
N GLY A 49 -6.34 19.51 4.03
CA GLY A 49 -7.12 20.46 4.83
C GLY A 49 -6.52 20.84 6.18
N ALA A 50 -5.49 20.11 6.66
CA ALA A 50 -4.73 20.48 7.86
C ALA A 50 -3.44 21.28 7.52
N ILE A 51 -2.93 21.12 6.31
CA ILE A 51 -1.78 21.88 5.80
C ILE A 51 -2.32 22.93 4.83
N ASP A 52 -2.19 24.21 5.19
CA ASP A 52 -2.41 25.32 4.27
C ASP A 52 -1.24 25.36 3.27
N LEU A 53 -1.46 24.72 2.12
CA LEU A 53 -0.49 24.65 1.02
C LEU A 53 -0.35 26.00 0.28
N ASP A 54 -1.26 26.96 0.48
CA ASP A 54 -1.17 28.30 -0.12
C ASP A 54 -0.08 29.15 0.55
N SER A 55 0.20 28.88 1.83
CA SER A 55 1.27 29.56 2.59
C SER A 55 2.68 29.30 2.04
N VAL A 56 2.91 28.18 1.35
CA VAL A 56 4.24 27.76 0.88
C VAL A 56 4.61 28.37 -0.48
N ARG A 57 3.62 28.84 -1.27
CA ARG A 57 3.84 29.34 -2.64
C ARG A 57 4.36 30.79 -2.69
N LYS A 58 4.29 31.56 -1.60
CA LYS A 58 4.69 32.99 -1.57
C LYS A 58 6.19 33.28 -1.44
N ARG A 59 7.08 32.29 -1.59
CA ARG A 59 8.55 32.47 -1.45
C ARG A 59 9.33 32.40 -2.77
N LYS A 60 8.74 32.81 -3.90
CA LYS A 60 9.47 32.89 -5.18
C LYS A 60 9.34 34.18 -5.98
N ASP A 61 8.61 35.17 -5.47
CA ASP A 61 8.51 36.48 -6.13
C ASP A 61 8.98 37.56 -5.14
N GLY A 62 10.30 37.78 -5.09
CA GLY A 62 10.96 38.78 -4.25
C GLY A 62 12.42 38.91 -4.66
#